data_AF-A0A7S0WK67-F1
#
_entry.id   AF-A0A7S0WK67-F1
#
_cell.length_a   1.000
_cell.length_b   1.000
_cell.length_c   1.000
_cell.angle_alpha   90.00
_cell.angle_beta   90.00
_cell.angle_gamma   90.00
#
_symmetry.space_group_name_H-M   'P 1'
#
loop_
_entity.id
_entity.type
_entity.pdbx_description
1 polymer ?
#
loop_
_entity_poly.entity_id
_entity_poly.type
_entity_poly.pdbx_seq_one_letter_code
_entity_poly.pdbx_strand_id
1 'polypeptide(L)'
;VLRRPPPRREQMANSAAAASGEPPVPPSPPPLMPAASTFQPAASVPSPSGGCSACQVIVTQVCVGGHTTRQLLCCEAATSPSFACAEPCGRQLSCERHQCMLGCHAGNVPCQVCNEECKAVLPCGHPCGKGCHAGPCPPCDGTTKTPCHGGHQSISIPCTVRASASPAEMQTLLMCGVTCGKQLPFCQHECLEKCHSGACPTPEECKKKVTVRCQCRRIKRQWECAKVQKALASGHHSAEEVESYRSTSRALPTSTAPSVVPCDEECKAAKERTSVQNPKAEPSTASDCIAVQKKPPTAGPVEGSDTRSGRNKRKNNIDAQQ
;
A
#
# COMPACT_ATOMS: atom_id res chain seq x y z
N VAL A 1 21.86 17.60 57.16
CA VAL A 1 20.56 18.20 56.75
C VAL A 1 20.36 17.96 55.26
N LEU A 2 19.50 16.98 54.95
CA LEU A 2 18.72 16.78 53.73
C LEU A 2 19.45 16.65 52.37
N ARG A 3 19.77 15.39 52.04
CA ARG A 3 19.86 14.90 50.65
C ARG A 3 18.48 15.07 50.00
N ARG A 4 18.40 15.87 48.93
CA ARG A 4 17.18 16.00 48.10
C ARG A 4 16.97 14.72 47.28
N PRO A 5 15.76 14.14 47.25
CA PRO A 5 15.44 13.02 46.38
C PRO A 5 15.18 13.51 44.94
N PRO A 6 15.36 12.64 43.91
CA PRO A 6 15.02 12.98 42.54
C PRO A 6 13.49 13.05 42.34
N PRO A 7 13.00 13.80 41.34
CA PRO A 7 11.57 13.91 41.08
C PRO A 7 10.99 12.56 40.68
N ARG A 8 9.90 12.16 41.34
CA ARG A 8 9.09 11.01 40.94
C ARG A 8 8.60 11.24 39.51
N ARG A 9 8.95 10.29 38.65
CA ARG A 9 8.36 10.06 37.33
C ARG A 9 6.85 9.88 37.53
N GLU A 10 6.06 10.90 37.20
CA GLU A 10 4.60 10.77 37.07
C GLU A 10 4.33 9.67 36.04
N GLN A 11 3.89 8.52 36.54
CA GLN A 11 3.20 7.54 35.74
C GLN A 11 1.89 8.19 35.33
N MET A 12 1.81 8.63 34.08
CA MET A 12 0.52 8.80 33.42
C MET A 12 -0.11 7.40 33.34
N ALA A 13 -0.85 7.04 34.39
CA ALA A 13 -1.86 6.01 34.33
C ALA A 13 -2.94 6.53 33.38
N ASN A 14 -2.83 6.18 32.10
CA ASN A 14 -3.97 6.23 31.19
C ASN A 14 -4.96 5.17 31.66
N SER A 15 -5.81 5.56 32.61
CA SER A 15 -7.09 4.92 32.87
C SER A 15 -7.97 5.13 31.65
N ALA A 16 -7.75 4.34 30.61
CA ALA A 16 -8.76 4.09 29.60
C ALA A 16 -9.82 3.19 30.26
N ALA A 17 -10.75 3.82 30.97
CA ALA A 17 -12.07 3.25 31.17
C ALA A 17 -12.69 3.10 29.77
N ALA A 18 -12.48 1.93 29.16
CA ALA A 18 -13.25 1.51 28.00
C ALA A 18 -14.68 1.29 28.50
N ALA A 19 -15.46 2.35 28.47
CA ALA A 19 -16.90 2.27 28.52
C ALA A 19 -17.34 1.25 27.47
N SER A 20 -17.94 0.15 27.93
CA SER A 20 -18.74 -0.73 27.11
C SER A 20 -19.96 0.06 26.61
N GLY A 21 -19.74 0.93 25.62
CA GLY A 21 -20.79 1.54 24.84
C GLY A 21 -21.24 0.52 23.82
N GLU A 22 -22.42 -0.07 24.04
CA GLU A 22 -23.13 -0.81 23.00
C GLU A 22 -23.23 0.04 21.72
N PRO A 23 -23.07 -0.56 20.53
CA PRO A 23 -23.31 0.15 19.28
C PRO A 23 -24.78 0.57 19.19
N PRO A 24 -25.10 1.72 18.56
CA PRO A 24 -26.47 2.18 18.41
C PRO A 24 -27.30 1.12 17.68
N VAL A 25 -28.35 0.66 18.34
CA VAL A 25 -29.36 -0.24 17.79
C VAL A 25 -29.97 0.43 16.54
N PRO A 26 -30.02 -0.23 15.38
CA PRO A 26 -30.68 0.34 14.21
C PRO A 26 -32.17 0.56 14.50
N PRO A 27 -32.82 1.58 13.89
CA PRO A 27 -34.24 1.80 14.06
C PRO A 27 -35.01 0.55 13.65
N SER A 28 -35.92 0.12 14.52
CA SER A 28 -36.77 -1.04 14.31
C SER A 28 -37.49 -0.92 12.95
N PRO A 29 -37.58 -2.01 12.16
CA PRO A 29 -38.34 -1.98 10.93
C PRO A 29 -39.81 -1.62 11.23
N PRO A 30 -40.49 -0.86 10.37
CA PRO A 30 -41.92 -0.62 10.52
C PRO A 30 -42.66 -1.96 10.56
N PRO A 31 -43.80 -2.04 11.26
CA PRO A 31 -44.52 -3.30 11.43
C PRO A 31 -44.81 -3.90 10.06
N LEU A 32 -44.36 -5.15 9.87
CA LEU A 32 -44.72 -5.97 8.72
C LEU A 32 -46.24 -5.97 8.62
N MET A 33 -46.75 -5.41 7.53
CA MET A 33 -48.15 -5.57 7.16
C MET A 33 -48.46 -7.08 7.14
N PRO A 34 -49.61 -7.51 7.66
CA PRO A 34 -49.92 -8.92 7.75
C PRO A 34 -49.84 -9.57 6.37
N ALA A 35 -49.25 -10.76 6.34
CA ALA A 35 -49.18 -11.62 5.17
C ALA A 35 -50.54 -11.68 4.48
N ALA A 36 -50.49 -11.63 3.14
CA ALA A 36 -51.61 -11.78 2.24
C ALA A 36 -52.68 -12.71 2.81
N SER A 37 -53.73 -12.12 3.38
CA SER A 37 -54.93 -12.86 3.75
C SER A 37 -55.46 -13.44 2.46
N THR A 38 -55.47 -14.76 2.35
CA THR A 38 -56.12 -15.51 1.29
C THR A 38 -57.58 -15.04 1.21
N PHE A 39 -57.84 -14.06 0.34
CA PHE A 39 -59.19 -13.61 0.09
C PHE A 39 -59.81 -14.62 -0.87
N GLN A 40 -60.76 -15.39 -0.33
CA GLN A 40 -61.66 -16.20 -1.13
C GLN A 40 -62.29 -15.28 -2.19
N PRO A 41 -62.38 -15.69 -3.47
CA PRO A 41 -63.04 -14.89 -4.48
C PRO A 41 -64.49 -14.67 -4.02
N ALA A 42 -64.86 -13.40 -3.84
CA ALA A 42 -66.25 -13.03 -3.62
C ALA A 42 -67.07 -13.62 -4.77
N ALA A 43 -68.07 -14.41 -4.39
CA ALA A 43 -68.97 -15.08 -5.30
C ALA A 43 -69.44 -14.13 -6.41
N SER A 44 -69.46 -14.67 -7.63
CA SER A 44 -70.03 -14.09 -8.83
C SER A 44 -71.36 -13.40 -8.51
N VAL A 45 -71.37 -12.07 -8.52
CA VAL A 45 -72.59 -11.29 -8.40
C VAL A 45 -73.36 -11.49 -9.71
N PRO A 46 -74.61 -12.00 -9.71
CA PRO A 46 -75.37 -12.15 -10.95
C PRO A 46 -75.69 -10.78 -11.52
N SER A 47 -75.30 -10.56 -12.78
CA SER A 47 -75.65 -9.37 -13.56
C SER A 47 -77.17 -9.22 -13.67
N PRO A 48 -77.78 -8.10 -13.23
CA PRO A 48 -79.09 -7.73 -13.71
C PRO A 48 -78.91 -7.03 -15.06
N SER A 49 -79.37 -7.70 -16.12
CA SER A 49 -79.60 -7.13 -17.44
C SER A 49 -80.76 -6.12 -17.38
N GLY A 50 -80.49 -4.95 -16.81
CA GLY A 50 -81.44 -3.83 -16.73
C GLY A 50 -80.68 -2.52 -16.59
N GLY A 51 -80.94 -1.57 -17.51
CA GLY A 51 -80.27 -0.27 -17.53
C GLY A 51 -80.38 0.45 -16.19
N CYS A 52 -79.24 0.78 -15.60
CA CYS A 52 -79.17 1.53 -14.34
C CYS A 52 -79.48 3.01 -14.57
N SER A 53 -80.68 3.46 -14.22
CA SER A 53 -80.98 4.89 -14.02
C SER A 53 -80.57 5.30 -12.59
N ALA A 54 -79.40 5.93 -12.46
CA ALA A 54 -78.91 6.63 -11.27
C ALA A 54 -78.70 5.78 -9.98
N CYS A 55 -77.89 4.73 -10.06
CA CYS A 55 -77.45 3.98 -8.87
C CYS A 55 -76.45 4.82 -8.03
N GLN A 56 -76.84 5.27 -6.83
CA GLN A 56 -75.98 6.04 -5.88
C GLN A 56 -75.16 5.16 -4.92
N VAL A 57 -75.03 3.86 -5.20
CA VAL A 57 -74.27 2.95 -4.35
C VAL A 57 -72.76 3.22 -4.55
N ILE A 58 -72.07 3.59 -3.47
CA ILE A 58 -70.62 3.74 -3.45
C ILE A 58 -70.00 2.34 -3.32
N VAL A 59 -69.11 2.01 -4.26
CA VAL A 59 -68.35 0.76 -4.27
C VAL A 59 -66.87 1.04 -4.11
N THR A 60 -66.17 0.14 -3.41
CA THR A 60 -64.72 0.20 -3.25
C THR A 60 -64.06 -0.57 -4.39
N GLN A 61 -63.21 0.11 -5.16
CA GLN A 61 -62.40 -0.48 -6.22
C GLN A 61 -60.93 -0.57 -5.75
N VAL A 62 -60.21 -1.64 -6.14
CA VAL A 62 -58.79 -1.87 -5.79
C VAL A 62 -57.87 -1.64 -7.02
N CYS A 63 -56.64 -1.09 -6.86
CA CYS A 63 -55.68 -0.94 -7.97
C CYS A 63 -55.45 -2.31 -8.61
N VAL A 64 -55.20 -2.34 -9.92
CA VAL A 64 -54.71 -3.55 -10.60
C VAL A 64 -53.45 -4.14 -9.95
N GLY A 65 -52.64 -3.31 -9.28
CA GLY A 65 -51.46 -3.70 -8.52
C GLY A 65 -51.66 -3.88 -7.02
N GLY A 66 -52.89 -3.73 -6.51
CA GLY A 66 -53.20 -3.90 -5.09
C GLY A 66 -52.67 -2.81 -4.15
N HIS A 67 -52.06 -1.73 -4.65
CA HIS A 67 -51.40 -0.71 -3.82
C HIS A 67 -52.36 0.18 -3.02
N THR A 68 -53.50 0.53 -3.61
CA THR A 68 -54.50 1.42 -3.00
C THR A 68 -55.91 1.08 -3.46
N THR A 69 -56.88 1.68 -2.78
CA THR A 69 -58.31 1.56 -3.10
C THR A 69 -58.94 2.93 -3.28
N ARG A 70 -59.95 3.03 -4.14
CA ARG A 70 -60.74 4.25 -4.35
C ARG A 70 -62.23 3.95 -4.22
N GLN A 71 -62.99 4.93 -3.75
CA GLN A 71 -64.45 4.85 -3.65
C GLN A 71 -65.07 5.58 -4.84
N LEU A 72 -65.95 4.90 -5.58
CA LEU A 72 -66.65 5.45 -6.74
C LEU A 72 -68.11 5.03 -6.73
N LEU A 73 -68.95 5.71 -7.49
CA LEU A 73 -70.32 5.25 -7.70
C LEU A 73 -70.32 3.98 -8.56
N CYS A 74 -71.28 3.09 -8.31
CA CYS A 74 -71.40 1.80 -9.00
C CYS A 74 -71.36 1.92 -10.54
N CYS A 75 -72.02 2.91 -11.12
CA CYS A 75 -72.01 3.14 -12.58
C CYS A 75 -70.64 3.59 -13.11
N GLU A 76 -69.87 4.34 -12.33
CA GLU A 76 -68.52 4.79 -12.69
C GLU A 76 -67.52 3.63 -12.61
N ALA A 77 -67.68 2.77 -11.60
CA ALA A 77 -66.91 1.54 -11.47
C ALA A 77 -67.19 0.55 -12.61
N ALA A 78 -68.44 0.49 -13.10
CA ALA A 78 -68.80 -0.34 -14.26
C ALA A 78 -68.17 0.15 -15.57
N THR A 79 -67.98 1.47 -15.72
CA THR A 79 -67.35 2.07 -16.91
C THR A 79 -65.83 1.93 -16.89
N SER A 80 -65.23 1.94 -15.71
CA SER A 80 -63.77 1.78 -15.52
C SER A 80 -63.48 0.63 -14.55
N PRO A 81 -63.60 -0.65 -15.00
CA PRO A 81 -63.49 -1.82 -14.11
C PRO A 81 -62.08 -2.02 -13.53
N SER A 82 -61.05 -1.42 -14.13
CA SER A 82 -59.66 -1.46 -13.66
C SER A 82 -59.09 -0.04 -13.53
N PHE A 83 -58.26 0.19 -12.50
CA PHE A 83 -57.52 1.44 -12.35
C PHE A 83 -56.08 1.21 -11.90
N ALA A 84 -55.19 2.11 -12.35
CA ALA A 84 -53.78 2.19 -12.01
C ALA A 84 -53.53 3.44 -11.14
N CYS A 85 -52.98 3.27 -9.94
CA CYS A 85 -52.87 4.33 -8.93
C CYS A 85 -51.60 5.20 -9.03
N ALA A 86 -50.82 5.04 -10.11
CA ALA A 86 -49.55 5.73 -10.36
C ALA A 86 -48.43 5.56 -9.31
N GLU A 87 -48.72 4.98 -8.14
CA GLU A 87 -47.72 4.57 -7.15
C GLU A 87 -46.69 3.60 -7.74
N PRO A 88 -45.44 3.60 -7.25
CA PRO A 88 -44.41 2.70 -7.74
C PRO A 88 -44.86 1.24 -7.61
N CYS A 89 -44.67 0.48 -8.69
CA CYS A 89 -45.16 -0.88 -8.83
C CYS A 89 -44.63 -1.80 -7.72
N GLY A 90 -43.38 -1.63 -7.30
CA GLY A 90 -42.77 -2.35 -6.18
C GLY A 90 -42.50 -3.84 -6.44
N ARG A 91 -42.90 -4.38 -7.61
CA ARG A 91 -42.62 -5.77 -7.99
C ARG A 91 -41.13 -6.01 -8.09
N GLN A 92 -40.66 -7.15 -7.57
CA GLN A 92 -39.27 -7.57 -7.64
C GLN A 92 -38.85 -7.77 -9.10
N LEU A 93 -37.75 -7.12 -9.51
CA LEU A 93 -37.17 -7.31 -10.83
C LEU A 93 -36.43 -8.65 -10.91
N SER A 94 -36.08 -9.07 -12.13
CA SER A 94 -35.39 -10.35 -12.40
C SER A 94 -34.02 -10.49 -11.72
N CYS A 95 -33.45 -9.41 -11.20
CA CYS A 95 -32.20 -9.48 -10.42
C CYS A 95 -32.41 -9.59 -8.90
N GLU A 96 -33.64 -9.81 -8.42
CA GLU A 96 -34.01 -10.16 -7.03
C GLU A 96 -33.59 -9.18 -5.92
N ARG A 97 -32.87 -8.11 -6.27
CA ARG A 97 -32.39 -7.08 -5.35
C ARG A 97 -33.02 -5.71 -5.57
N HIS A 98 -33.55 -5.45 -6.76
CA HIS A 98 -34.17 -4.16 -7.12
C HIS A 98 -35.65 -4.32 -7.44
N GLN A 99 -36.45 -3.31 -7.09
CA GLN A 99 -37.90 -3.28 -7.29
C GLN A 99 -38.26 -2.35 -8.45
N CYS A 100 -39.39 -2.61 -9.10
CA CYS A 100 -39.90 -1.80 -10.19
C CYS A 100 -40.34 -0.41 -9.68
N MET A 101 -39.73 0.64 -10.23
CA MET A 101 -40.04 2.04 -9.91
C MET A 101 -41.04 2.70 -10.88
N LEU A 102 -41.52 1.96 -11.89
CA LEU A 102 -42.60 2.44 -12.77
C LEU A 102 -43.92 2.53 -11.99
N GLY A 103 -44.83 3.42 -12.38
CA GLY A 103 -46.17 3.50 -11.78
C GLY A 103 -46.99 2.20 -11.92
N CYS A 104 -48.02 2.01 -11.07
CA CYS A 104 -48.94 0.84 -11.06
C CYS A 104 -49.32 0.51 -12.52
N HIS A 105 -48.85 -0.63 -13.03
CA HIS A 105 -49.14 -1.11 -14.38
C HIS A 105 -49.82 -2.48 -14.33
N ALA A 106 -50.56 -2.83 -15.39
CA ALA A 106 -51.25 -4.12 -15.43
C ALA A 106 -50.26 -5.30 -15.32
N GLY A 107 -50.74 -6.44 -14.81
CA GLY A 107 -49.92 -7.65 -14.63
C GLY A 107 -49.30 -8.20 -15.92
N ASN A 108 -49.94 -7.94 -17.07
CA ASN A 108 -49.43 -8.37 -18.38
C ASN A 108 -48.34 -7.46 -18.95
N VAL A 109 -48.17 -6.25 -18.40
CA VAL A 109 -47.13 -5.31 -18.81
C VAL A 109 -45.86 -5.67 -18.03
N PRO A 110 -44.73 -5.95 -18.69
CA PRO A 110 -43.49 -6.30 -18.01
C PRO A 110 -42.96 -5.11 -17.20
N CYS A 111 -42.33 -5.41 -16.06
CA CYS A 111 -41.60 -4.41 -15.29
C CYS A 111 -40.35 -3.93 -16.05
N GLN A 112 -39.82 -2.78 -15.67
CA GLN A 112 -38.57 -2.26 -16.23
C GLN A 112 -37.40 -3.24 -16.02
N VAL A 113 -36.48 -3.28 -16.99
CA VAL A 113 -35.21 -4.00 -16.80
C VAL A 113 -34.35 -3.18 -15.83
N CYS A 114 -33.75 -3.86 -14.85
CA CYS A 114 -32.86 -3.20 -13.92
C CYS A 114 -31.57 -2.77 -14.63
N ASN A 115 -31.32 -1.45 -14.69
CA ASN A 115 -30.08 -0.88 -15.23
C ASN A 115 -29.14 -0.36 -14.14
N GLU A 116 -29.41 -0.68 -12.87
CA GLU A 116 -28.52 -0.36 -11.76
C GLU A 116 -27.30 -1.28 -11.72
N GLU A 117 -26.25 -0.84 -11.02
CA GLU A 117 -25.06 -1.62 -10.74
C GLU A 117 -25.28 -2.57 -9.56
N CYS A 118 -24.67 -3.75 -9.61
CA CYS A 118 -24.91 -4.79 -8.60
C CYS A 118 -24.41 -4.36 -7.21
N LYS A 119 -23.26 -3.67 -7.10
CA LYS A 119 -22.59 -3.25 -5.84
C LYS A 119 -22.53 -4.31 -4.73
N ALA A 120 -22.78 -5.59 -5.04
CA ALA A 120 -22.70 -6.67 -4.06
C ALA A 120 -21.23 -6.86 -3.66
N VAL A 121 -20.96 -7.07 -2.38
CA VAL A 121 -19.61 -7.35 -1.91
C VAL A 121 -19.30 -8.82 -2.19
N LEU A 122 -18.29 -9.07 -3.03
CA LEU A 122 -17.82 -10.41 -3.34
C LEU A 122 -17.08 -11.03 -2.13
N PRO A 123 -16.86 -12.36 -2.12
CA PRO A 123 -16.08 -13.03 -1.07
C PRO A 123 -14.67 -12.45 -0.87
N CYS A 124 -14.10 -11.83 -1.90
CA CYS A 124 -12.80 -11.15 -1.83
C CYS A 124 -12.86 -9.74 -1.20
N GLY A 125 -14.03 -9.27 -0.75
CA GLY A 125 -14.24 -7.95 -0.14
C GLY A 125 -14.44 -6.79 -1.13
N HIS A 126 -14.32 -7.03 -2.45
CA HIS A 126 -14.53 -6.00 -3.47
C HIS A 126 -15.99 -5.93 -3.93
N PRO A 127 -16.50 -4.73 -4.29
CA PRO A 127 -17.83 -4.61 -4.90
C PRO A 127 -17.85 -5.20 -6.32
N CYS A 128 -18.98 -5.80 -6.70
CA CYS A 128 -19.22 -6.30 -8.05
C CYS A 128 -19.22 -5.13 -9.04
N GLY A 129 -18.30 -5.17 -10.01
CA GLY A 129 -18.18 -4.14 -11.07
C GLY A 129 -19.10 -4.35 -12.28
N LYS A 130 -20.08 -5.25 -12.19
CA LYS A 130 -21.06 -5.51 -13.26
C LYS A 130 -22.40 -4.84 -12.97
N GLY A 131 -23.19 -4.66 -14.04
CA GLY A 131 -24.60 -4.29 -13.94
C GLY A 131 -25.42 -5.35 -13.17
N CYS A 132 -26.67 -5.03 -12.84
CA CYS A 132 -27.58 -5.99 -12.23
C CYS A 132 -27.63 -7.25 -13.09
N HIS A 133 -27.46 -8.40 -12.46
CA HIS A 133 -27.51 -9.69 -13.12
C HIS A 133 -28.36 -10.64 -12.26
N ALA A 134 -28.93 -11.66 -12.89
CA ALA A 134 -29.58 -12.74 -12.16
C ALA A 134 -28.53 -13.73 -11.65
N GLY A 135 -28.76 -14.32 -10.48
CA GLY A 135 -27.89 -15.35 -9.89
C GLY A 135 -26.63 -14.82 -9.19
N PRO A 136 -25.66 -15.69 -8.88
CA PRO A 136 -24.46 -15.33 -8.11
C PRO A 136 -23.51 -14.42 -8.90
N CYS A 137 -22.77 -13.56 -8.18
CA CYS A 137 -21.84 -12.62 -8.81
C CYS A 137 -20.71 -13.32 -9.57
N PRO A 138 -20.32 -12.81 -10.75
CA PRO A 138 -19.14 -13.30 -11.46
C PRO A 138 -17.87 -13.04 -10.64
N PRO A 139 -16.74 -13.69 -11.00
CA PRO A 139 -15.47 -13.48 -10.31
C PRO A 139 -15.03 -12.01 -10.31
N CYS A 140 -14.20 -11.64 -9.34
CA CYS A 140 -13.74 -10.27 -9.16
C CYS A 140 -12.80 -9.84 -10.29
N ASP A 141 -13.15 -8.77 -10.99
CA ASP A 141 -12.29 -8.09 -11.98
C ASP A 141 -11.26 -7.15 -11.33
N GLY A 142 -11.31 -7.01 -10.00
CA GLY A 142 -10.40 -6.17 -9.23
C GLY A 142 -8.97 -6.71 -9.27
N THR A 143 -8.01 -5.78 -9.26
CA THR A 143 -6.59 -6.12 -9.19
C THR A 143 -5.98 -5.48 -7.95
N THR A 144 -5.28 -6.26 -7.13
CA THR A 144 -4.62 -5.77 -5.92
C THR A 144 -3.14 -5.50 -6.20
N LYS A 145 -2.67 -4.30 -5.84
CA LYS A 145 -1.25 -3.95 -5.90
C LYS A 145 -0.55 -4.42 -4.64
N THR A 146 0.55 -5.14 -4.77
CA THR A 146 1.33 -5.61 -3.61
C THR A 146 2.81 -5.45 -3.89
N PRO A 147 3.60 -4.95 -2.93
CA PRO A 147 5.04 -4.79 -3.10
C PRO A 147 5.69 -6.14 -3.41
N CYS A 148 6.69 -6.15 -4.29
CA CYS A 148 7.52 -7.33 -4.48
C CYS A 148 8.29 -7.68 -3.19
N HIS A 149 8.86 -8.89 -3.11
CA HIS A 149 9.66 -9.33 -1.95
C HIS A 149 10.82 -8.39 -1.59
N GLY A 150 11.34 -7.68 -2.60
CA GLY A 150 12.41 -6.71 -2.43
C GLY A 150 11.95 -5.28 -2.13
N GLY A 151 10.66 -4.98 -2.20
CA GLY A 151 10.12 -3.63 -2.04
C GLY A 151 10.47 -2.65 -3.18
N HIS A 152 10.98 -3.13 -4.32
CA HIS A 152 11.38 -2.30 -5.46
C HIS A 152 10.20 -1.65 -6.16
N GLN A 153 9.14 -2.44 -6.38
CA GLN A 153 7.95 -2.03 -7.10
C GLN A 153 6.73 -2.80 -6.62
N SER A 154 5.55 -2.22 -6.84
CA SER A 154 4.28 -2.91 -6.61
C SER A 154 3.89 -3.73 -7.84
N ILE A 155 3.66 -5.02 -7.63
CA ILE A 155 3.14 -5.94 -8.66
C ILE A 155 1.61 -5.98 -8.56
N SER A 156 0.96 -5.86 -9.70
CA SER A 156 -0.50 -5.86 -9.82
C SER A 156 -0.98 -7.29 -10.02
N ILE A 157 -1.65 -7.87 -9.02
CA ILE A 157 -2.11 -9.27 -9.04
C ILE A 157 -3.65 -9.29 -9.07
N PRO A 158 -4.29 -9.91 -10.06
CA PRO A 158 -5.74 -10.00 -10.13
C PRO A 158 -6.29 -10.79 -8.95
N CYS A 159 -7.45 -10.37 -8.42
CA CYS A 159 -8.03 -10.97 -7.22
C CYS A 159 -8.34 -12.46 -7.38
N THR A 160 -8.72 -12.88 -8.57
CA THR A 160 -8.95 -14.29 -8.91
C THR A 160 -7.69 -15.13 -8.69
N VAL A 161 -6.56 -14.70 -9.25
CA VAL A 161 -5.27 -15.37 -9.08
C VAL A 161 -4.82 -15.31 -7.62
N ARG A 162 -5.00 -14.16 -6.94
CA ARG A 162 -4.64 -14.03 -5.53
C ARG A 162 -5.41 -14.97 -4.62
N ALA A 163 -6.71 -15.15 -4.87
CA ALA A 163 -7.56 -16.01 -4.06
C ALA A 163 -7.25 -17.50 -4.28
N SER A 164 -6.81 -17.89 -5.47
CA SER A 164 -6.50 -19.28 -5.80
C SER A 164 -5.02 -19.66 -5.69
N ALA A 165 -4.11 -18.69 -5.65
CA ALA A 165 -2.67 -18.96 -5.65
C ALA A 165 -2.22 -19.63 -4.37
N SER A 166 -1.45 -20.71 -4.52
CA SER A 166 -0.74 -21.34 -3.41
C SER A 166 0.36 -20.41 -2.84
N PRO A 167 0.86 -20.68 -1.63
CA PRO A 167 1.96 -19.89 -1.05
C PRO A 167 3.23 -19.86 -1.91
N ALA A 168 3.48 -20.90 -2.71
CA ALA A 168 4.62 -20.98 -3.61
C ALA A 168 4.41 -20.13 -4.87
N GLU A 169 3.23 -20.21 -5.49
CA GLU A 169 2.90 -19.36 -6.65
C GLU A 169 2.87 -17.89 -6.28
N MET A 170 2.33 -17.57 -5.11
CA MET A 170 2.35 -16.20 -4.58
C MET A 170 3.79 -15.69 -4.45
N GLN A 171 4.73 -16.54 -4.00
CA GLN A 171 6.14 -16.15 -3.92
C GLN A 171 6.71 -15.82 -5.30
N THR A 172 6.41 -16.61 -6.33
CA THR A 172 6.88 -16.34 -7.69
C THR A 172 6.22 -15.10 -8.30
N LEU A 173 4.92 -14.91 -8.09
CA LEU A 173 4.18 -13.72 -8.55
C LEU A 173 4.71 -12.43 -7.93
N LEU A 174 5.32 -12.51 -6.74
CA LEU A 174 5.89 -11.37 -6.02
C LEU A 174 7.38 -11.10 -6.38
N MET A 175 7.95 -11.82 -7.34
CA MET A 175 9.29 -11.54 -7.87
C MET A 175 9.19 -10.58 -9.07
N CYS A 176 9.69 -9.35 -8.92
CA CYS A 176 9.63 -8.35 -10.00
C CYS A 176 10.68 -8.53 -11.10
N GLY A 177 11.67 -9.42 -10.90
CA GLY A 177 12.79 -9.63 -11.83
C GLY A 177 13.86 -8.52 -11.83
N VAL A 178 13.62 -7.39 -11.16
CA VAL A 178 14.60 -6.31 -10.94
C VAL A 178 15.73 -6.81 -10.02
N THR A 179 16.93 -6.25 -10.15
CA THR A 179 18.03 -6.52 -9.22
C THR A 179 17.66 -6.15 -7.78
N CYS A 180 18.08 -7.00 -6.84
CA CYS A 180 17.64 -6.92 -5.45
C CYS A 180 18.11 -5.63 -4.74
N GLY A 181 19.32 -5.16 -5.00
CA GLY A 181 19.78 -3.85 -4.49
C GLY A 181 19.90 -3.72 -2.96
N LYS A 182 19.43 -4.70 -2.17
CA LYS A 182 19.53 -4.71 -0.71
C LYS A 182 21.01 -4.77 -0.31
N GLN A 183 21.40 -3.98 0.69
CA GLN A 183 22.76 -4.02 1.21
C GLN A 183 23.03 -5.38 1.86
N LEU A 184 24.11 -6.03 1.47
CA LEU A 184 24.51 -7.30 2.04
C LEU A 184 25.02 -7.09 3.48
N PRO A 185 24.73 -8.02 4.41
CA PRO A 185 25.31 -7.95 5.74
C PRO A 185 26.83 -8.14 5.64
N PHE A 186 27.61 -7.41 6.44
CA PHE A 186 29.08 -7.48 6.51
C PHE A 186 29.86 -7.02 5.27
N CYS A 187 29.20 -6.49 4.24
CA CYS A 187 29.87 -5.73 3.17
C CYS A 187 28.92 -4.67 2.58
N GLN A 188 29.44 -3.52 2.18
CA GLN A 188 28.61 -2.39 1.73
C GLN A 188 28.23 -2.50 0.25
N HIS A 189 28.14 -3.73 -0.23
CA HIS A 189 27.77 -4.03 -1.59
C HIS A 189 26.28 -4.39 -1.64
N GLU A 190 25.65 -3.94 -2.71
CA GLU A 190 24.26 -4.23 -3.00
C GLU A 190 24.16 -5.64 -3.60
N CYS A 191 23.09 -6.35 -3.24
CA CYS A 191 22.76 -7.65 -3.80
C CYS A 191 22.51 -7.52 -5.31
N LEU A 192 23.31 -8.25 -6.10
CA LEU A 192 23.22 -8.25 -7.57
C LEU A 192 22.28 -9.35 -8.11
N GLU A 193 21.75 -10.21 -7.24
CA GLU A 193 20.77 -11.22 -7.63
C GLU A 193 19.44 -10.57 -8.01
N LYS A 194 18.64 -11.27 -8.83
CA LYS A 194 17.27 -10.85 -9.14
C LYS A 194 16.42 -10.85 -7.85
N CYS A 195 15.35 -10.07 -7.85
CA CYS A 195 14.39 -10.03 -6.75
C CYS A 195 13.98 -11.45 -6.38
N HIS A 196 14.38 -11.87 -5.20
CA HIS A 196 14.21 -13.21 -4.68
C HIS A 196 13.36 -13.16 -3.41
N SER A 197 12.67 -14.25 -3.11
CA SER A 197 12.10 -14.46 -1.79
C SER A 197 13.24 -14.77 -0.79
N GLY A 198 13.09 -14.36 0.47
CA GLY A 198 14.05 -14.67 1.53
C GLY A 198 15.25 -13.72 1.67
N ALA A 199 16.22 -14.14 2.48
CA ALA A 199 17.44 -13.38 2.77
C ALA A 199 18.36 -13.32 1.55
N CYS A 200 19.09 -12.20 1.40
CA CYS A 200 20.07 -12.05 0.33
C CYS A 200 21.24 -13.04 0.50
N PRO A 201 21.95 -13.40 -0.59
CA PRO A 201 23.13 -14.26 -0.52
C PRO A 201 24.12 -13.75 0.52
N THR A 202 24.79 -14.67 1.18
CA THR A 202 25.69 -14.34 2.28
C THR A 202 26.90 -13.55 1.76
N PRO A 203 27.58 -12.76 2.61
CA PRO A 203 28.78 -12.01 2.23
C PRO A 203 29.91 -12.87 1.66
N GLU A 204 29.91 -14.18 1.94
CA GLU A 204 30.87 -15.15 1.38
C GLU A 204 30.68 -15.36 -0.12
N GLU A 205 29.52 -14.98 -0.66
CA GLU A 205 29.20 -15.10 -2.08
C GLU A 205 29.22 -13.73 -2.79
N CYS A 206 29.74 -12.69 -2.12
CA CYS A 206 29.85 -11.38 -2.73
C CYS A 206 30.91 -11.38 -3.85
N LYS A 207 30.44 -11.47 -5.10
CA LYS A 207 31.24 -11.46 -6.34
C LYS A 207 31.71 -10.07 -6.78
N LYS A 208 31.50 -9.02 -5.98
CA LYS A 208 31.91 -7.65 -6.34
C LYS A 208 33.44 -7.53 -6.27
N LYS A 209 34.06 -7.02 -7.33
CA LYS A 209 35.51 -6.82 -7.40
C LYS A 209 35.90 -5.55 -6.64
N VAL A 210 36.82 -5.69 -5.69
CA VAL A 210 37.38 -4.61 -4.87
C VAL A 210 38.88 -4.52 -5.09
N THR A 211 39.42 -3.31 -5.01
CA THR A 211 40.87 -3.11 -5.10
C THR A 211 41.52 -3.37 -3.75
N VAL A 212 42.55 -4.21 -3.74
CA VAL A 212 43.37 -4.53 -2.57
C VAL A 212 44.82 -4.05 -2.79
N ARG A 213 45.51 -3.75 -1.70
CA ARG A 213 46.91 -3.29 -1.73
C ARG A 213 47.82 -4.13 -0.84
N CYS A 214 49.13 -4.01 -1.03
CA CYS A 214 50.09 -4.46 -0.02
C CYS A 214 50.20 -3.48 1.15
N GLN A 215 50.72 -3.93 2.29
CA GLN A 215 51.07 -3.06 3.42
C GLN A 215 52.03 -1.92 3.02
N CYS A 216 52.89 -2.16 2.03
CA CYS A 216 53.77 -1.18 1.41
C CYS A 216 53.09 -0.20 0.44
N ARG A 217 51.80 -0.38 0.15
CA ARG A 217 50.97 0.37 -0.83
C ARG A 217 51.47 0.42 -2.28
N ARG A 218 52.56 -0.28 -2.66
CA ARG A 218 53.07 -0.32 -4.04
C ARG A 218 52.34 -1.29 -4.98
N ILE A 219 51.89 -2.42 -4.46
CA ILE A 219 51.15 -3.41 -5.25
C ILE A 219 49.66 -3.09 -5.17
N LYS A 220 49.00 -3.05 -6.32
CA LYS A 220 47.54 -2.88 -6.45
C LYS A 220 46.99 -4.06 -7.26
N ARG A 221 46.03 -4.80 -6.69
CA ARG A 221 45.34 -5.93 -7.36
C ARG A 221 43.83 -5.84 -7.16
N GLN A 222 43.06 -6.55 -7.97
CA GLN A 222 41.59 -6.64 -7.83
C GLN A 222 41.20 -8.04 -7.35
N TRP A 223 40.53 -8.13 -6.20
CA TRP A 223 40.02 -9.38 -5.61
C TRP A 223 38.51 -9.31 -5.45
N GLU A 224 37.85 -10.47 -5.35
CA GLU A 224 36.42 -10.54 -5.00
C GLU A 224 36.22 -10.20 -3.53
N CYS A 225 35.14 -9.48 -3.20
CA CYS A 225 34.86 -9.06 -1.83
C CYS A 225 34.84 -10.25 -0.86
N ALA A 226 34.27 -11.39 -1.26
CA ALA A 226 34.32 -12.63 -0.49
C ALA A 226 35.75 -13.03 -0.07
N LYS A 227 36.69 -13.01 -1.03
CA LYS A 227 38.10 -13.33 -0.79
C LYS A 227 38.78 -12.30 0.10
N VAL A 228 38.42 -11.02 -0.05
CA VAL A 228 38.95 -9.94 0.80
C VAL A 228 38.44 -10.05 2.23
N GLN A 229 37.15 -10.31 2.44
CA GLN A 229 36.57 -10.51 3.77
C GLN A 229 37.21 -11.72 4.47
N LYS A 230 37.43 -12.83 3.74
CA LYS A 230 38.15 -14.00 4.28
C LYS A 230 39.59 -13.68 4.65
N ALA A 231 40.30 -12.94 3.79
CA ALA A 231 41.69 -12.53 4.04
C ALA A 231 41.81 -11.57 5.24
N LEU A 232 40.84 -10.65 5.40
CA LEU A 232 40.74 -9.75 6.56
C LEU A 232 40.46 -10.53 7.85
N ALA A 233 39.61 -11.56 7.80
CA ALA A 233 39.32 -12.41 8.95
C ALA A 233 40.49 -13.32 9.36
N SER A 234 41.34 -13.72 8.41
CA SER A 234 42.52 -14.57 8.68
C SER A 234 43.81 -13.80 8.99
N GLY A 235 43.86 -12.49 8.75
CA GLY A 235 45.06 -11.68 8.93
C GLY A 235 45.21 -11.09 10.34
N HIS A 236 46.35 -10.45 10.62
CA HIS A 236 46.57 -9.62 11.81
C HIS A 236 45.89 -8.24 11.70
N HIS A 237 44.65 -8.19 11.21
CA HIS A 237 43.87 -6.97 11.16
C HIS A 237 43.05 -6.86 12.44
N SER A 238 43.07 -5.68 13.06
CA SER A 238 42.22 -5.43 14.22
C SER A 238 40.74 -5.48 13.83
N ALA A 239 39.87 -5.86 14.76
CA ALA A 239 38.43 -5.86 14.54
C ALA A 239 37.92 -4.47 14.08
N GLU A 240 38.58 -3.41 14.52
CA GLU A 240 38.29 -2.01 14.20
C GLU A 240 38.61 -1.67 12.73
N GLU A 241 39.74 -2.15 12.20
CA GLU A 241 40.10 -1.99 10.78
C GLU A 241 39.17 -2.77 9.85
N VAL A 242 38.76 -3.97 10.27
CA VAL A 242 37.80 -4.79 9.53
C VAL A 242 36.43 -4.10 9.51
N GLU A 243 35.99 -3.56 10.64
CA GLU A 243 34.72 -2.83 10.70
C GLU A 243 34.79 -1.52 9.91
N SER A 244 35.89 -0.76 9.99
CA SER A 244 36.09 0.44 9.16
C SER A 244 35.97 0.14 7.66
N TYR A 245 36.53 -0.97 7.19
CA TYR A 245 36.34 -1.41 5.80
C TYR A 245 34.90 -1.82 5.49
N ARG A 246 34.17 -2.37 6.48
CA ARG A 246 32.74 -2.71 6.39
C ARG A 246 31.80 -1.53 6.57
N SER A 247 32.24 -0.39 7.09
CA SER A 247 31.40 0.80 7.30
C SER A 247 31.66 1.96 6.34
N THR A 248 32.81 2.00 5.63
CA THR A 248 33.11 3.13 4.74
C THR A 248 32.45 3.01 3.36
N SER A 249 31.39 3.81 3.18
CA SER A 249 30.43 3.73 2.09
C SER A 249 30.96 4.25 0.77
N ARG A 250 30.79 3.46 -0.29
CA ARG A 250 31.03 3.77 -1.71
C ARG A 250 32.50 4.01 -2.07
N ALA A 251 32.96 3.20 -3.04
CA ALA A 251 34.11 3.48 -3.91
C ALA A 251 35.22 4.27 -3.21
N LEU A 252 35.83 3.65 -2.20
CA LEU A 252 36.92 4.27 -1.48
C LEU A 252 38.01 4.74 -2.47
N PRO A 253 38.53 5.97 -2.33
CA PRO A 253 39.72 6.37 -3.04
C PRO A 253 40.81 5.35 -2.73
N THR A 254 41.70 5.12 -3.70
CA THR A 254 42.69 4.03 -3.64
C THR A 254 43.52 4.00 -2.34
N SER A 255 43.61 5.11 -1.60
CA SER A 255 44.27 5.28 -0.30
C SER A 255 43.72 4.42 0.85
N THR A 256 42.45 4.04 0.81
CA THR A 256 41.74 3.31 1.89
C THR A 256 41.47 1.85 1.53
N ALA A 257 42.12 1.34 0.47
CA ALA A 257 42.04 -0.04 0.05
C ALA A 257 42.62 -0.98 1.13
N PRO A 258 41.96 -2.11 1.44
CA PRO A 258 42.44 -3.05 2.45
C PRO A 258 43.79 -3.65 2.06
N SER A 259 44.68 -3.72 3.04
CA SER A 259 46.09 -4.12 2.85
C SER A 259 46.27 -5.63 3.03
N VAL A 260 45.63 -6.43 2.17
CA VAL A 260 45.61 -7.90 2.28
C VAL A 260 46.57 -8.61 1.32
N VAL A 261 47.25 -7.88 0.42
CA VAL A 261 48.18 -8.49 -0.56
C VAL A 261 49.59 -8.65 0.06
N PRO A 262 50.21 -9.85 0.02
CA PRO A 262 51.60 -10.01 0.44
C PRO A 262 52.56 -9.31 -0.52
N CYS A 263 53.71 -8.83 -0.02
CA CYS A 263 54.73 -8.20 -0.85
C CYS A 263 55.53 -9.26 -1.62
N ASP A 264 55.63 -9.12 -2.93
CA ASP A 264 56.58 -9.89 -3.76
C ASP A 264 58.03 -9.36 -3.62
N GLU A 265 59.00 -10.14 -4.10
CA GLU A 265 60.43 -9.87 -3.99
C GLU A 265 60.84 -8.54 -4.65
N GLU A 266 60.23 -8.19 -5.79
CA GLU A 266 60.44 -6.89 -6.43
C GLU A 266 59.93 -5.74 -5.55
N CYS A 267 58.76 -5.92 -4.93
CA CYS A 267 58.21 -4.93 -4.04
C CYS A 267 59.03 -4.74 -2.75
N LYS A 268 59.60 -5.82 -2.21
CA LYS A 268 60.54 -5.78 -1.07
C LYS A 268 61.84 -5.07 -1.46
N ALA A 269 62.46 -5.46 -2.57
CA ALA A 269 63.69 -4.83 -3.07
C ALA A 269 63.50 -3.36 -3.46
N ALA A 270 62.31 -2.98 -3.93
CA ALA A 270 61.97 -1.57 -4.15
C ALA A 270 61.86 -0.82 -2.83
N LYS A 271 61.49 -1.47 -1.71
CA LYS A 271 61.30 -0.84 -0.39
C LYS A 271 62.65 -0.44 0.18
N GLU A 272 63.63 -1.32 0.03
CA GLU A 272 65.02 -1.09 0.42
C GLU A 272 65.68 0.01 -0.44
N ARG A 273 65.45 0.02 -1.76
CA ARG A 273 65.99 1.07 -2.65
C ARG A 273 65.53 2.49 -2.32
N THR A 274 64.28 2.67 -1.88
CA THR A 274 63.77 3.99 -1.46
C THR A 274 64.26 4.39 -0.05
N SER A 275 64.58 3.42 0.80
CA SER A 275 65.13 3.67 2.14
C SER A 275 66.61 4.09 2.10
N VAL A 276 67.35 3.69 1.07
CA VAL A 276 68.79 4.00 0.91
C VAL A 276 69.02 5.37 0.26
N GLN A 277 68.05 5.91 -0.49
CA GLN A 277 68.15 7.24 -1.13
C GLN A 277 67.67 8.40 -0.25
N ASN A 278 67.28 8.16 1.00
CA ASN A 278 67.02 9.24 1.96
C ASN A 278 67.65 8.94 3.32
N PRO A 279 68.97 9.15 3.49
CA PRO A 279 69.56 9.16 4.82
C PRO A 279 69.14 10.44 5.55
N LYS A 280 68.32 10.28 6.59
CA LYS A 280 68.31 11.14 7.79
C LYS A 280 67.75 12.57 7.63
N ALA A 281 66.44 12.74 7.81
CA ALA A 281 65.94 13.87 8.60
C ALA A 281 65.76 13.36 10.04
N GLU A 282 66.73 13.63 10.91
CA GLU A 282 66.57 13.32 12.34
C GLU A 282 65.58 14.28 13.00
N PRO A 283 64.85 13.82 14.03
CA PRO A 283 64.12 14.69 14.92
C PRO A 283 65.11 15.41 15.84
N SER A 284 65.21 16.74 15.73
CA SER A 284 65.92 17.58 16.68
C SER A 284 65.20 17.56 18.03
N THR A 285 65.86 16.95 19.01
CA THR A 285 65.49 16.93 20.43
C THR A 285 65.54 18.33 21.03
N ALA A 286 64.43 18.79 21.62
CA ALA A 286 64.43 19.78 22.69
C ALA A 286 63.21 19.52 23.59
N SER A 287 63.44 18.74 24.63
CA SER A 287 62.62 18.78 25.85
C SER A 287 63.27 19.81 26.76
N ASP A 288 62.56 20.88 27.12
CA ASP A 288 62.31 21.19 28.52
C ASP A 288 61.31 22.34 28.71
N CYS A 289 60.67 22.31 29.87
CA CYS A 289 59.41 22.94 30.20
C CYS A 289 59.57 24.41 30.67
N ILE A 290 58.49 25.21 30.57
CA ILE A 290 57.83 25.98 31.66
C ILE A 290 56.97 27.13 31.09
N ALA A 291 55.65 26.93 31.22
CA ALA A 291 54.62 27.81 31.77
C ALA A 291 54.59 29.35 31.50
N VAL A 292 53.47 29.74 30.86
CA VAL A 292 52.49 30.78 31.29
C VAL A 292 52.92 32.26 31.22
N GLN A 293 52.29 33.05 30.33
CA GLN A 293 51.29 34.10 30.68
C GLN A 293 50.75 34.90 29.46
N LYS A 294 49.42 34.83 29.29
CA LYS A 294 48.43 35.91 29.00
C LYS A 294 48.68 36.94 27.88
N LYS A 295 47.79 36.99 26.87
CA LYS A 295 46.74 38.04 26.68
C LYS A 295 45.86 37.80 25.43
N PRO A 296 44.65 38.42 25.35
CA PRO A 296 43.48 37.96 24.58
C PRO A 296 43.37 38.52 23.15
N PRO A 297 42.39 38.07 22.33
CA PRO A 297 42.26 38.49 20.94
C PRO A 297 41.53 39.83 20.79
N THR A 298 42.03 40.68 19.89
CA THR A 298 41.30 41.85 19.38
C THR A 298 40.68 41.54 18.03
N ALA A 299 39.42 41.95 17.90
CA ALA A 299 38.54 41.82 16.75
C ALA A 299 39.04 42.53 15.48
N GLY A 300 38.60 42.04 14.32
CA GLY A 300 38.71 42.71 13.01
C GLY A 300 38.12 41.84 11.89
N PRO A 301 37.53 42.41 10.84
CA PRO A 301 36.14 42.13 10.49
C PRO A 301 35.92 41.19 9.30
N VAL A 302 34.70 40.66 9.28
CA VAL A 302 34.06 39.95 8.19
C VAL A 302 33.70 40.92 7.05
N GLU A 303 34.12 40.61 5.83
CA GLU A 303 33.47 41.13 4.62
C GLU A 303 32.75 39.98 3.91
N GLY A 304 31.45 40.18 3.73
CA GLY A 304 30.56 39.30 3.00
C GLY A 304 30.62 39.58 1.50
N SER A 305 30.33 38.54 0.72
CA SER A 305 29.99 38.68 -0.69
C SER A 305 28.81 37.78 -1.00
N ASP A 306 27.65 38.43 -1.06
CA ASP A 306 26.41 38.00 -1.69
C ASP A 306 26.63 37.46 -3.11
N THR A 307 26.04 36.30 -3.41
CA THR A 307 25.39 36.07 -4.71
C THR A 307 24.19 35.13 -4.55
N ARG A 308 23.02 35.74 -4.39
CA ARG A 308 21.71 35.10 -4.57
C ARG A 308 21.33 35.22 -6.04
N SER A 309 21.19 34.11 -6.75
CA SER A 309 20.47 34.08 -8.02
C SER A 309 19.65 32.80 -8.14
N GLY A 310 18.36 32.93 -7.88
CA GLY A 310 17.37 31.90 -8.15
C GLY A 310 16.90 31.99 -9.60
N ARG A 311 16.62 30.83 -10.22
CA ARG A 311 15.69 30.77 -11.35
C ARG A 311 15.02 29.41 -11.51
N ASN A 312 13.74 29.44 -11.19
CA ASN A 312 12.59 28.96 -11.95
C ASN A 312 12.44 27.48 -12.37
N LYS A 313 11.48 26.86 -11.67
CA LYS A 313 10.41 26.02 -12.23
C LYS A 313 9.83 26.59 -13.54
N ARG A 314 9.61 25.72 -14.53
CA ARG A 314 8.45 25.80 -15.44
C ARG A 314 7.82 24.42 -15.63
N LYS A 315 6.51 24.38 -15.41
CA LYS A 315 5.55 23.31 -15.71
C LYS A 315 4.97 23.55 -17.11
N ASN A 316 4.59 22.44 -17.75
CA ASN A 316 3.43 22.17 -18.62
C ASN A 316 3.05 23.07 -19.81
N ASN A 317 2.89 22.44 -20.99
CA ASN A 317 1.71 22.41 -21.89
C ASN A 317 2.03 21.35 -22.99
N ILE A 318 1.25 20.33 -23.40
CA ILE A 318 -0.14 20.19 -23.91
C ILE A 318 -0.52 21.24 -24.96
N ASP A 319 -0.43 20.95 -26.27
CA ASP A 319 -1.51 20.41 -27.14
C ASP A 319 -1.17 20.57 -28.64
N ALA A 320 -1.91 19.82 -29.46
CA ALA A 320 -2.31 20.07 -30.85
C ALA A 320 -1.37 19.77 -32.06
N GLN A 321 -1.83 18.76 -32.81
CA GLN A 321 -2.04 18.71 -34.27
C GLN A 321 -0.84 18.77 -35.23
N GLN A 322 -0.54 17.62 -35.86
CA GLN A 322 -0.81 17.33 -37.27
C GLN A 322 -0.61 15.83 -37.55
#